data_AF-A0AAW0KE79-F1
#
_entry.id   AF-A0AAW0KE79-F1
#
_cell.length_a   1.000
_cell.length_b   1.000
_cell.length_c   1.000
_cell.angle_alpha   90.00
_cell.angle_beta   90.00
_cell.angle_gamma   90.00
#
_symmetry.space_group_name_H-M   'P 1'
#
loop_
_entity.id
_entity.type
_entity.pdbx_description
1 polymer ?
#
loop_
_entity_poly.entity_id
_entity_poly.type
_entity_poly.pdbx_seq_one_letter_code
_entity_poly.pdbx_strand_id
1 'polypeptide(L)' 'MAQDLWEIVESTYEAPAPENEAALKAWSKTNAMALHVIQMSCEPYTFSDIREISSARIAWDTLAKKHKPSSGTSLSLSVK' A
#
# COMPACT_ATOMS: atom_id res chain seq x y z
N MET A 1 -7.98 13.97 -8.45
CA MET A 1 -7.81 13.97 -6.98
C MET A 1 -7.37 12.61 -6.45
N ALA A 2 -7.87 11.47 -6.96
CA ALA A 2 -7.37 10.15 -6.55
C ALA A 2 -6.05 9.74 -7.25
N GLN A 3 -5.73 10.29 -8.42
CA GLN A 3 -4.51 9.98 -9.17
C GLN A 3 -3.25 10.27 -8.33
N ASP A 4 -3.19 11.44 -7.68
CA ASP A 4 -2.07 11.87 -6.84
C ASP A 4 -1.79 10.94 -5.65
N LEU A 5 -2.81 10.21 -5.17
CA LEU A 5 -2.63 9.23 -4.07
C LEU A 5 -2.11 7.89 -4.57
N TRP A 6 -2.51 7.49 -5.79
CA TRP A 6 -2.02 6.26 -6.40
C TRP A 6 -0.55 6.38 -6.82
N GLU A 7 -0.11 7.57 -7.22
CA GLU A 7 1.30 7.84 -7.53
C GLU A 7 2.22 7.49 -6.34
N ILE A 8 1.77 7.66 -5.09
CA ILE A 8 2.55 7.27 -3.88
C ILE A 8 2.92 5.79 -3.88
N VAL A 9 1.97 4.93 -4.25
CA VAL A 9 2.16 3.48 -4.18
C VAL A 9 2.90 2.95 -5.41
N GLU A 10 2.89 3.71 -6.50
CA GLU A 10 3.75 3.44 -7.65
C GLU A 10 5.21 3.77 -7.36
N SER A 11 6.12 3.13 -8.10
CA SER A 11 7.56 3.25 -7.86
C SER A 11 8.15 4.61 -8.22
N THR A 12 7.36 5.49 -8.83
CA THR A 12 7.79 6.76 -9.39
C THR A 12 7.80 7.90 -8.37
N TYR A 13 7.14 7.75 -7.22
CA TYR A 13 6.97 8.83 -6.24
C TYR A 13 7.77 8.59 -4.94
N GLU A 14 9.10 8.55 -5.09
CA GLU A 14 10.03 8.43 -3.95
C GLU A 14 10.08 9.71 -3.10
N ALA A 15 10.49 9.54 -1.83
CA ALA A 15 10.64 10.67 -0.93
C ALA A 15 11.71 11.64 -1.48
N PRO A 16 11.39 12.95 -1.59
CA PRO A 16 12.35 13.95 -2.01
C PRO A 16 13.55 14.02 -1.06
N ALA A 17 14.67 14.52 -1.57
CA ALA A 17 15.83 14.82 -0.72
C ALA A 17 15.45 15.78 0.42
N PRO A 18 16.00 15.60 1.63
CA PRO A 18 15.62 16.37 2.81
C PRO A 18 15.95 17.87 2.71
N GLU A 19 16.83 18.25 1.77
CA GLU A 19 17.18 19.63 1.45
C GLU A 19 16.03 20.46 0.86
N ASN A 20 14.99 19.81 0.32
CA ASN A 20 13.78 20.48 -0.15
C ASN A 20 12.61 20.24 0.81
N GLU A 21 12.60 20.98 1.92
CA GLU A 21 11.58 20.86 2.98
C GLU A 21 10.14 21.01 2.46
N ALA A 22 9.92 21.91 1.50
CA ALA A 22 8.59 22.15 0.94
C ALA A 22 8.09 20.94 0.14
N ALA A 23 8.95 20.36 -0.71
CA ALA A 23 8.62 19.16 -1.46
C ALA A 23 8.46 17.95 -0.53
N LEU A 24 9.34 17.79 0.47
CA LEU A 24 9.25 16.72 1.45
C LEU A 24 7.94 16.80 2.24
N LYS A 25 7.55 18.00 2.70
CA LYS A 25 6.28 18.21 3.43
C LYS A 25 5.07 17.89 2.57
N ALA A 26 5.08 18.30 1.29
CA ALA A 26 4.01 17.98 0.34
C ALA A 26 3.92 16.46 0.13
N TRP A 27 5.06 15.81 -0.13
CA TRP A 27 5.16 14.36 -0.27
C TRP A 27 4.66 13.62 0.99
N SER A 28 5.08 14.03 2.18
CA SER A 28 4.67 13.42 3.44
C SER A 28 3.16 13.51 3.67
N LYS A 29 2.54 14.64 3.29
CA LYS A 29 1.08 14.80 3.37
C LYS A 29 0.37 13.82 2.44
N THR A 30 0.82 13.72 1.19
CA THR A 30 0.23 12.81 0.21
C THR A 30 0.42 11.35 0.63
N ASN A 31 1.61 10.98 1.13
CA ASN A 31 1.86 9.65 1.69
C ASN A 31 0.94 9.33 2.88
N ALA A 32 0.74 10.27 3.81
CA ALA A 32 -0.16 10.08 4.94
C ALA A 32 -1.62 9.89 4.51
N MET A 33 -2.09 10.66 3.52
CA MET A 33 -3.43 10.49 2.96
C MET A 33 -3.60 9.13 2.28
N ALA A 34 -2.64 8.71 1.45
CA ALA A 34 -2.68 7.43 0.77
C ALA A 34 -2.68 6.26 1.79
N LEU A 35 -1.83 6.34 2.81
CA LEU A 35 -1.77 5.34 3.88
C LEU A 35 -3.11 5.24 4.62
N HIS A 36 -3.74 6.38 4.93
CA HIS A 36 -5.02 6.40 5.60
C HIS A 36 -6.12 5.74 4.76
N VAL A 37 -6.17 6.01 3.45
CA VAL A 37 -7.12 5.37 2.53
C VAL A 37 -6.91 3.85 2.48
N ILE A 38 -5.66 3.39 2.41
CA ILE A 38 -5.33 1.95 2.45
C ILE A 38 -5.83 1.34 3.76
N GLN A 39 -5.51 1.95 4.90
CA GLN A 39 -5.89 1.49 6.22
C GLN A 39 -7.42 1.42 6.40
N MET A 40 -8.16 2.43 5.96
CA MET A 40 -9.62 2.47 6.00
C MET A 40 -10.29 1.42 5.11
N SER A 41 -9.60 0.99 4.05
CA SER A 41 -10.12 -0.02 3.12
C SER A 41 -9.91 -1.45 3.63
N CYS A 42 -9.18 -1.64 4.73
CA CYS A 42 -8.84 -2.95 5.27
C CYS A 42 -9.81 -3.39 6.36
N GLU A 43 -10.16 -4.68 6.36
CA GLU A 43 -10.80 -5.32 7.51
C GLU A 43 -9.87 -5.33 8.74
N PRO A 44 -10.39 -5.46 9.98
CA PRO A 44 -9.60 -5.34 11.20
C PRO A 44 -8.35 -6.24 11.27
N TYR A 45 -8.44 -7.46 10.74
CA TYR A 45 -7.30 -8.38 10.67
C TYR A 45 -6.21 -7.85 9.73
N THR A 46 -6.59 -7.49 8.50
CA THR A 46 -5.70 -6.93 7.48
C THR A 46 -5.12 -5.58 7.90
N PHE A 47 -5.92 -4.73 8.54
CA PHE A 47 -5.47 -3.46 9.10
C PHE A 47 -4.37 -3.65 10.15
N SER A 48 -4.47 -4.71 10.96
CA SER A 48 -3.48 -5.00 11.99
C SER A 48 -2.10 -5.32 11.42
N ASP A 49 -2.01 -5.84 10.19
CA ASP A 49 -0.74 -6.10 9.51
C ASP A 49 0.01 -4.82 9.11
N ILE A 50 -0.70 -3.71 8.92
CA ILE A 50 -0.16 -2.46 8.38
C ILE A 50 -0.25 -1.27 9.35
N ARG A 51 -0.69 -1.52 10.59
CA ARG A 51 -0.97 -0.46 11.59
C ARG A 51 0.26 0.37 11.95
N GLU A 52 1.42 -0.27 12.02
CA GLU A 52 2.68 0.37 12.42
C GLU A 52 3.50 0.89 11.24
N ILE A 53 3.00 0.72 10.01
CA ILE A 53 3.68 1.15 8.79
C ILE A 53 3.39 2.63 8.54
N SER A 54 4.44 3.44 8.32
CA SER A 54 4.34 4.87 8.05
C SER A 54 4.37 5.24 6.56
N SER A 55 4.71 4.28 5.68
CA SER A 55 4.73 4.45 4.23
C SER A 55 3.57 3.74 3.56
N ALA A 56 2.77 4.47 2.79
CA ALA A 56 1.65 3.90 2.05
C ALA A 56 2.12 2.81 1.06
N ARG A 57 3.25 3.03 0.39
CA ARG A 57 3.86 2.06 -0.53
C ARG A 57 4.25 0.77 0.19
N ILE A 58 4.92 0.86 1.34
CA ILE A 58 5.31 -0.31 2.13
C ILE A 58 4.06 -1.06 2.62
N ALA A 59 3.02 -0.34 3.03
CA ALA A 59 1.76 -0.94 3.43
C ALA A 59 1.11 -1.70 2.27
N TRP A 60 1.01 -1.09 1.10
CA TRP A 60 0.49 -1.72 -0.11
C TRP A 60 1.28 -2.98 -0.51
N ASP A 61 2.62 -2.90 -0.54
CA ASP A 61 3.48 -4.04 -0.86
C ASP A 61 3.34 -5.19 0.15
N THR A 62 3.09 -4.87 1.42
CA THR A 62 2.87 -5.85 2.49
C THR A 62 1.56 -6.61 2.26
N LEU A 63 0.49 -5.88 1.96
CA LEU A 63 -0.80 -6.46 1.60
C LEU A 63 -0.69 -7.33 0.35
N ALA A 64 -0.04 -6.83 -0.69
CA ALA A 64 0.17 -7.56 -1.94
C ALA A 64 0.89 -8.88 -1.71
N LYS A 65 1.96 -8.90 -0.88
CA LYS A 65 2.69 -10.12 -0.53
C LYS A 65 1.83 -11.11 0.25
N LYS A 66 1.01 -10.64 1.20
CA LYS A 66 0.16 -11.49 2.05
C LYS A 66 -0.99 -12.12 1.26
N HIS A 67 -1.52 -11.40 0.28
CA HIS A 67 -2.63 -11.84 -0.57
C HIS A 67 -2.18 -12.40 -1.93
N LYS A 68 -0.87 -12.66 -2.13
CA LYS A 68 -0.43 -13.38 -3.32
C LYS A 68 -1.16 -14.72 -3.36
N PRO A 69 -1.92 -15.02 -4.43
CA PRO A 69 -2.53 -16.33 -4.56
C PRO A 69 -1.41 -17.36 -4.53
N SER A 70 -1.47 -18.27 -3.56
CA SER A 70 -0.63 -19.46 -3.57
C SER A 70 -0.86 -20.15 -4.92
N SER A 71 0.16 -20.16 -5.77
CA SER A 71 0.19 -20.97 -6.97
C SER A 71 0.26 -22.44 -6.53
N GLY A 72 -0.88 -22.98 -6.10
CA GLY A 72 -0.93 -24.26 -5.42
C GLY A 72 -2.26 -24.49 -4.75
N THR A 73 -3.32 -24.66 -5.54
CA THR A 73 -4.12 -25.90 -5.56
C THR A 73 -5.01 -25.83 -6.80
N SER A 74 -4.58 -26.47 -7.89
CA SER A 74 -5.52 -26.98 -8.88
C SER A 74 -6.27 -28.12 -8.19
N LEU A 75 -7.44 -27.83 -7.62
CA LEU A 75 -8.40 -28.89 -7.30
C LEU A 75 -9.02 -29.28 -8.63
N SER A 76 -8.48 -30.33 -9.25
CA SER A 76 -9.20 -31.13 -10.22
C SER A 76 -10.47 -31.65 -9.55
N LEU A 77 -11.60 -30.95 -9.74
CA LEU A 77 -12.90 -31.57 -9.55
C LEU A 77 -13.13 -32.52 -10.73
N SER A 78 -12.66 -33.76 -10.59
CA SER A 78 -13.31 -34.89 -11.24
C SER A 78 -14.63 -35.12 -10.52
N VAL A 79 -15.74 -34.76 -11.16
CA VAL A 79 -17.04 -35.33 -10.83
C VAL A 79 -17.41 -36.28 -11.96
N LYS A 80 -17.64 -37.53 -11.54
CA LYS A 80 -17.90 -38.75 -12.30
C LYS A 80 -19.01 -38.62 -13.33
#